data_AF-A0A6N7IX95-F1
#
_entry.id   AF-A0A6N7IX95-F1
#
_cell.length_a   1.000
_cell.length_b   1.000
_cell.length_c   1.000
_cell.angle_alpha   90.00
_cell.angle_beta   90.00
_cell.angle_gamma   90.00
#
_symmetry.space_group_name_H-M   'P 1'
#
loop_
_entity.id
_entity.type
_entity.pdbx_description
1 polymer ?
#
loop_
_entity_poly.entity_id
_entity_poly.type
_entity_poly.pdbx_seq_one_letter_code
_entity_poly.pdbx_strand_id
1 'polypeptide(L)' 'MRNNFKSYCDKATDEGETIVVTRKQDKNVVILSLDRYNEMEKEIENAKYLERLDKSFEQLQAGKGKRHRTQWQQ' A
#
# COMPACT_ATOMS: atom_id res chain seq x y z
N MET A 1 -31.48 2.93 1.94
CA MET A 1 -30.05 2.78 1.57
C MET A 1 -29.46 3.99 0.86
N ARG A 2 -30.13 4.63 -0.13
CA ARG A 2 -29.60 5.88 -0.75
C ARG A 2 -29.43 7.05 0.22
N ASN A 3 -30.19 7.11 1.33
CA ASN A 3 -30.11 8.21 2.30
C ASN A 3 -28.88 8.17 3.22
N ASN A 4 -28.13 7.07 3.31
CA ASN A 4 -27.05 6.93 4.30
C ASN A 4 -25.65 6.96 3.67
N PHE A 5 -25.55 7.07 2.34
CA PHE A 5 -24.23 7.07 1.67
C PHE A 5 -23.35 8.23 2.15
N LYS A 6 -23.94 9.42 2.28
CA LYS A 6 -23.23 10.57 2.84
C LYS A 6 -22.68 10.27 4.24
N SER A 7 -23.51 9.69 5.12
CA SER A 7 -23.08 9.33 6.48
C SER A 7 -21.94 8.31 6.50
N TYR A 8 -21.92 7.35 5.57
CA TYR A 8 -20.79 6.43 5.45
C TYR A 8 -19.52 7.12 4.98
N CYS A 9 -19.63 8.07 4.04
CA CYS A 9 -18.49 8.88 3.63
C CYS A 9 -17.98 9.74 4.79
N ASP A 10 -18.87 10.45 5.49
CA ASP A 10 -18.52 11.30 6.64
C ASP A 10 -17.83 10.47 7.73
N LYS A 11 -18.34 9.28 8.07
CA LYS A 11 -17.69 8.33 9.00
C LYS A 11 -16.30 7.89 8.54
N ALA A 12 -16.15 7.62 7.24
CA ALA A 12 -14.86 7.22 6.69
C ALA A 12 -13.84 8.35 6.70
N THR A 13 -14.24 9.59 6.39
CA THR A 13 -13.34 10.75 6.31
C THR A 13 -13.06 11.37 7.67
N ASP A 14 -14.08 11.53 8.50
CA ASP A 14 -14.02 12.36 9.72
C ASP A 14 -13.69 11.50 10.95
N GLU A 15 -14.17 10.26 10.98
CA GLU A 15 -13.95 9.31 12.08
C GLU A 15 -12.88 8.25 11.75
N GLY A 16 -12.45 8.17 10.48
CA GLY A 16 -11.48 7.15 10.02
C GLY A 16 -12.06 5.73 9.99
N GLU A 17 -13.38 5.58 10.03
CA GLU A 17 -14.05 4.27 10.08
C GLU A 17 -13.93 3.54 8.74
N THR A 18 -13.53 2.27 8.76
CA THR A 18 -13.57 1.40 7.57
C THR A 18 -14.91 0.66 7.52
N ILE A 19 -15.68 0.89 6.46
CA ILE A 19 -17.06 0.40 6.35
C ILE A 19 -17.14 -0.63 5.22
N VAL A 20 -17.63 -1.82 5.53
CA VAL A 20 -17.90 -2.87 4.52
C VAL A 20 -19.38 -2.84 4.14
N VAL A 21 -19.67 -2.57 2.87
CA VAL A 21 -21.03 -2.59 2.34
C VAL A 21 -21.26 -3.91 1.61
N THR A 22 -22.13 -4.74 2.17
CA THR A 22 -22.54 -6.00 1.54
C THR A 22 -23.57 -5.76 0.45
N ARG A 23 -23.41 -6.44 -0.69
CA ARG A 23 -24.30 -6.33 -1.85
C ARG A 23 -24.64 -7.71 -2.36
N LYS A 24 -25.82 -7.83 -3.00
CA LYS A 24 -26.23 -9.09 -3.63
C LYS A 24 -25.16 -9.55 -4.62
N GLN A 25 -25.07 -10.88 -4.79
CA GLN A 25 -24.11 -11.52 -5.70
C GLN A 25 -22.64 -11.31 -5.29
N ASP A 26 -22.37 -11.14 -4.00
CA ASP A 26 -21.02 -10.94 -3.43
C ASP A 26 -20.22 -9.78 -4.03
N LYS A 27 -20.91 -8.78 -4.61
CA LYS A 27 -20.30 -7.56 -5.14
C LYS A 27 -20.07 -6.52 -4.05
N ASN A 28 -19.51 -6.96 -2.93
CA ASN A 28 -19.28 -6.14 -1.74
C ASN A 28 -18.25 -5.05 -2.03
N VAL A 29 -18.35 -3.93 -1.33
CA VAL A 29 -17.40 -2.81 -1.45
C VAL A 29 -16.94 -2.36 -0.08
N VAL A 30 -15.73 -1.80 -0.01
CA VAL A 30 -15.19 -1.18 1.20
C VAL A 30 -15.15 0.33 0.97
N ILE A 31 -15.58 1.09 1.98
CA ILE A 31 -15.46 2.55 2.03
C ILE A 31 -14.43 2.87 3.12
N LEU A 32 -13.43 3.66 2.74
CA LEU A 32 -12.38 4.19 3.62
C LEU A 32 -12.02 5.61 3.14
N SER A 33 -11.37 6.42 3.99
CA SER A 33 -10.84 7.71 3.56
C SER A 33 -9.75 7.54 2.50
N LEU A 34 -9.59 8.58 1.66
CA LEU A 34 -8.51 8.62 0.69
C LEU A 34 -7.13 8.59 1.37
N ASP A 35 -7.00 9.25 2.52
CA ASP A 35 -5.75 9.26 3.28
C ASP A 35 -5.38 7.85 3.75
N ARG A 36 -6.35 7.10 4.28
CA ARG A 36 -6.14 5.71 4.69
C ARG A 36 -5.77 4.82 3.51
N TYR A 37 -6.39 5.05 2.35
CA TYR A 37 -6.05 4.34 1.11
C TYR A 37 -4.60 4.59 0.70
N ASN A 38 -4.19 5.87 0.68
CA ASN A 38 -2.84 6.27 0.29
C ASN A 38 -1.76 5.72 1.24
N GLU A 39 -2.05 5.68 2.56
CA GLU A 39 -1.16 5.05 3.54
C GLU A 39 -0.96 3.56 3.25
N MET A 40 -2.05 2.82 3.01
CA MET A 40 -1.97 1.39 2.70
C MET A 40 -1.20 1.13 1.41
N GLU A 41 -1.44 1.91 0.36
CA GLU A 41 -0.69 1.77 -0.90
C GLU A 41 0.81 2.02 -0.69
N LYS A 42 1.17 3.04 0.10
CA LYS A 42 2.56 3.32 0.45
C LYS A 42 3.19 2.18 1.27
N GLU A 43 2.47 1.61 2.23
CA GLU A 43 2.93 0.44 3.00
C GLU A 43 3.17 -0.77 2.09
N ILE A 44 2.28 -1.03 1.14
CA ILE A 44 2.41 -2.12 0.16
C ILE A 44 3.65 -1.92 -0.73
N GLU A 45 3.87 -0.70 -1.23
CA GLU A 45 5.08 -0.39 -2.01
C GLU A 45 6.36 -0.54 -1.17
N ASN A 46 6.35 -0.06 0.06
CA ASN A 46 7.46 -0.21 0.98
C ASN A 46 7.77 -1.67 1.29
N ALA A 47 6.74 -2.51 1.47
CA ALA A 47 6.92 -3.95 1.67
C ALA A 47 7.61 -4.61 0.46
N LYS A 48 7.19 -4.26 -0.76
CA LYS A 48 7.85 -4.73 -1.99
C LYS A 48 9.31 -4.25 -2.07
N TYR A 49 9.58 -3.03 -1.61
CA TYR A 49 10.94 -2.49 -1.57
C TYR A 49 11.81 -3.23 -0.55
N LEU A 50 11.30 -3.51 0.65
CA LEU A 50 11.98 -4.31 1.66
C LEU A 50 12.30 -5.73 1.15
N GLU A 51 11.37 -6.38 0.46
CA GLU A 51 11.63 -7.71 -0.16
C GLU A 51 12.79 -7.66 -1.17
N ARG A 52 12.90 -6.57 -1.94
CA ARG A 52 14.02 -6.38 -2.88
C ARG A 52 15.34 -6.16 -2.15
N LEU A 53 15.33 -5.44 -1.03
CA LEU A 53 16.51 -5.24 -0.20
C LEU A 53 17.00 -6.56 0.39
N ASP A 54 16.08 -7.39 0.92
CA ASP A 54 16.41 -8.70 1.47
C ASP A 54 17.07 -9.59 0.41
N LYS A 55 16.46 -9.69 -0.78
CA LYS A 55 17.04 -10.41 -1.93
C LYS A 55 18.41 -9.88 -2.32
N SER A 56 18.60 -8.56 -2.30
CA SER A 56 19.90 -7.95 -2.61
C SER A 56 20.95 -8.30 -1.56
N PHE A 57 20.56 -8.32 -0.28
CA PHE A 57 21.44 -8.70 0.83
C PHE A 57 21.83 -10.17 0.76
N GLU A 58 20.90 -11.07 0.46
CA GLU A 58 21.17 -12.49 0.22
C GLU A 58 22.16 -12.68 -0.94
N GLN A 59 22.00 -11.95 -2.04
CA GLN A 59 22.94 -11.99 -3.16
C GLN A 59 24.35 -11.53 -2.76
N LEU A 60 24.46 -10.48 -1.93
CA LEU A 60 25.74 -10.01 -1.41
C LEU A 60 26.39 -11.06 -0.50
N GLN A 61 25.63 -11.66 0.43
CA GLN A 61 26.12 -12.73 1.30
C GLN A 61 26.57 -13.96 0.52
N ALA A 62 25.86 -14.32 -0.55
CA ALA A 62 26.22 -15.41 -1.44
C ALA A 62 27.38 -15.07 -2.41
N GLY A 63 28.01 -13.90 -2.27
CA GLY A 63 29.14 -13.48 -3.11
C GLY A 63 28.78 -13.10 -4.54
N LYS A 64 27.49 -12.89 -4.85
CA LYS A 64 26.98 -12.56 -6.20
C LYS A 64 26.90 -11.06 -6.47
N GLY A 65 27.45 -10.23 -5.59
CA GLY A 65 27.51 -8.78 -5.74
C GLY A 65 28.35 -8.35 -6.95
N LYS A 66 27.85 -7.41 -7.75
CA LYS A 66 28.61 -6.80 -8.85
C LYS A 66 29.19 -5.46 -8.41
N ARG A 67 30.52 -5.33 -8.43
CA ARG A 67 31.21 -4.07 -8.14
C ARG A 67 31.16 -3.17 -9.37
N HIS A 68 30.42 -2.07 -9.31
CA HIS A 68 30.51 -1.01 -10.30
C HIS A 68 31.51 0.05 -9.82
N ARG A 69 32.47 0.44 -10.68
CA ARG A 69 33.25 1.67 -10.48
C ARG A 69 32.41 2.83 -11.01
N THR A 70 32.05 3.77 -10.16
CA THR A 70 31.49 5.05 -10.57
C THR A 70 32.62 5.88 -11.18
N GLN A 71 32.55 6.14 -12.48
CA GLN A 71 33.38 7.15 -13.14
C GLN A 71 32.80 8.53 -12.82
N TRP A 72 33.23 9.10 -11.70
CA TRP A 72 33.10 10.53 -11.43
C TRP A 72 34.49 11.05 -11.10
N GLN A 73 35.35 11.20 -12.10
CA GLN A 73 36.43 12.20 -12.20
C GLN A 73 36.95 12.19 -13.65
N GLN A 74 36.57 13.21 -14.42
CA GLN A 74 37.40 13.86 -15.44
C GLN A 74 37.14 15.36 -15.34
#